data_AF-A0A8T4L9C7-F1
#
_entry.id   AF-A0A8T4L9C7-F1
#
_cell.length_a   1.000
_cell.length_b   1.000
_cell.length_c   1.000
_cell.angle_alpha   90.00
_cell.angle_beta   90.00
_cell.angle_gamma   90.00
#
_symmetry.space_group_name_H-M   'P 1'
#
loop_
_entity.id
_entity.type
_entity.pdbx_description
1 polymer ?
#
loop_
_entity_poly.entity_id
_entity_poly.type
_entity_poly.pdbx_seq_one_letter_code
_entity_poly.pdbx_strand_id
1 'polypeptide(L)'
;MKFDFNKLLDKIPDTIFGIKITKHKIKLMLIVLPLPFIITSLLILLEQPTSLIIGIFLITILMVFMPYFLAGFLEFREISDAESNYPAFIRDLAQGISSGMSLPTAIEATAHSKYGTLTTHIAKLHSRVSWGIPFPQAWKKFSEDLADSQMINRVNGVILEAFMAGGDVGNILTSLSTDVNLLRRLESDKKSLMTQQIMIMYVIFFIFMGILVALHSILTPILFVQKVGVFGGISLRPTENIGTDYFKTLFLLLTIVQSASMGIMAGQIAEEKLIAGFKHVMIMLAIGLFTFFVFIFPTNLVLEVSIYPPVIPSEQEITISGSVSFDASPAGGARIDIILPDKNIISTFADAAGDFSTAFKAPLQPGNYPLVITATYSSESETRIEYVQVII
;
A
#
# COMPACT_ATOMS: atom_id res chain seq x y z
N MET A 1 10.86 27.85 -28.90
CA MET A 1 9.62 28.07 -28.13
C MET A 1 9.96 27.81 -26.66
N LYS A 2 10.28 28.85 -25.87
CA LYS A 2 10.57 28.67 -24.43
C LYS A 2 9.27 28.24 -23.75
N PHE A 3 9.22 27.02 -23.25
CA PHE A 3 8.06 26.46 -22.56
C PHE A 3 7.93 27.20 -21.21
N ASP A 4 7.03 28.19 -21.16
CA ASP A 4 6.90 29.09 -20.03
C ASP A 4 6.08 28.43 -18.92
N PHE A 5 6.75 27.60 -18.10
CA PHE A 5 6.16 26.79 -17.02
C PHE A 5 5.33 27.60 -16.02
N ASN A 6 5.63 28.90 -15.85
CA ASN A 6 4.89 29.76 -14.94
C ASN A 6 3.44 30.00 -15.39
N LYS A 7 3.13 29.97 -16.69
CA LYS A 7 1.75 30.11 -17.21
C LYS A 7 0.89 28.87 -16.98
N LEU A 8 1.49 27.69 -16.85
CA LEU A 8 0.77 26.45 -16.52
C LEU A 8 0.46 26.35 -15.03
N LEU A 9 1.36 26.87 -14.18
CA LEU A 9 1.20 26.92 -12.73
C LEU A 9 0.00 27.77 -12.27
N ASP A 10 -0.31 28.87 -12.97
CA ASP A 10 -1.49 29.73 -12.65
C ASP A 10 -2.83 29.14 -13.09
N LYS A 11 -2.83 28.06 -13.90
CA LYS A 11 -4.07 27.36 -14.32
C LYS A 11 -4.43 26.17 -13.43
N ILE A 12 -3.56 25.79 -12.50
CA ILE A 12 -3.81 24.70 -11.56
C ILE A 12 -4.59 25.29 -10.38
N PRO A 13 -5.74 24.72 -9.99
CA PRO A 13 -6.49 25.22 -8.85
C PRO A 13 -5.60 25.20 -7.59
N ASP A 14 -5.65 26.28 -6.80
CA ASP A 14 -4.85 26.47 -5.58
C ASP A 14 -5.10 25.38 -4.52
N THR A 15 -6.19 24.62 -4.70
CA THR A 15 -6.58 23.47 -3.90
C THR A 15 -6.94 22.28 -4.79
N ILE A 16 -6.20 21.18 -4.65
CA ILE A 16 -6.58 19.85 -5.17
C ILE A 16 -6.71 18.93 -3.96
N PHE A 17 -7.84 18.22 -3.84
CA PHE A 17 -8.15 17.31 -2.71
C PHE A 17 -8.05 17.95 -1.31
N GLY A 18 -8.23 19.28 -1.21
CA GLY A 18 -8.22 20.01 0.07
C GLY A 18 -6.83 20.40 0.60
N ILE A 19 -5.76 20.23 -0.18
CA ILE A 19 -4.42 20.77 0.14
C ILE A 19 -4.23 22.12 -0.53
N LYS A 20 -3.82 23.16 0.22
CA LYS A 20 -3.25 24.38 -0.37
C LYS A 20 -1.92 24.04 -1.04
N ILE A 21 -1.89 24.05 -2.36
CA ILE A 21 -0.69 23.70 -3.09
C ILE A 21 0.19 24.94 -3.27
N THR A 22 1.21 25.06 -2.43
CA THR A 22 2.23 26.11 -2.61
C THR A 22 2.95 25.90 -3.94
N LYS A 23 3.24 26.97 -4.69
CA LYS A 23 3.93 26.91 -6.00
C LYS A 23 5.24 26.11 -6.00
N HIS A 24 5.92 26.03 -4.84
CA HIS A 24 7.10 25.19 -4.63
C HIS A 24 6.79 23.68 -4.65
N LYS A 25 5.67 23.26 -4.04
CA LYS A 25 5.21 21.85 -4.00
C LYS A 25 4.85 21.35 -5.41
N ILE A 26 4.23 22.18 -6.26
CA ILE A 26 3.93 21.85 -7.67
C ILE A 26 5.22 21.69 -8.50
N LYS A 27 6.20 22.59 -8.33
CA LYS A 27 7.48 22.49 -9.03
C LYS A 27 8.22 21.19 -8.70
N LEU A 28 8.21 20.77 -7.43
CA LEU A 28 8.83 19.52 -7.02
C LEU A 28 8.10 18.30 -7.62
N MET A 29 6.76 18.33 -7.66
CA MET A 29 5.97 17.27 -8.31
C MET A 29 6.30 17.13 -9.80
N LEU A 30 6.44 18.25 -10.51
CA LEU A 30 6.77 18.27 -11.95
C LEU A 30 8.17 17.74 -12.26
N ILE A 31 9.13 17.94 -11.35
CA ILE A 31 10.51 17.46 -11.51
C ILE A 31 10.62 15.96 -11.28
N VAL A 32 9.81 15.40 -10.37
CA VAL A 32 9.90 13.99 -9.96
C VAL A 32 8.95 13.08 -10.76
N LEU A 33 7.89 13.64 -11.39
CA LEU A 33 6.96 12.92 -12.27
C LEU A 33 7.59 12.11 -13.43
N PRO A 34 8.69 12.53 -14.10
CA PRO A 34 9.29 11.73 -15.17
C PRO A 34 10.10 10.52 -14.67
N LEU A 35 10.48 10.47 -13.38
CA LEU A 35 11.33 9.41 -12.82
C LEU A 35 10.75 7.98 -12.98
N PRO A 36 9.45 7.72 -12.72
CA PRO A 36 8.84 6.41 -12.93
C PRO A 36 8.85 5.97 -14.40
N PHE A 37 8.68 6.92 -15.33
CA PHE A 37 8.69 6.65 -16.76
C PHE A 37 10.08 6.31 -17.30
N ILE A 38 11.12 6.93 -16.74
CA ILE A 38 12.52 6.61 -17.09
C ILE A 38 12.87 5.20 -16.61
N ILE A 39 12.48 4.85 -15.38
CA ILE A 39 12.75 3.54 -14.78
C ILE A 39 11.99 2.43 -15.53
N THR A 40 10.72 2.64 -15.91
CA THR A 40 9.99 1.66 -16.72
C THR A 40 10.55 1.53 -18.13
N SER A 41 10.92 2.64 -18.77
CA SER A 41 11.57 2.60 -20.08
C SER A 41 12.89 1.82 -20.05
N LEU A 42 13.65 1.91 -18.95
CA LEU A 42 14.88 1.14 -18.75
C LEU A 42 14.60 -0.35 -18.52
N LEU A 43 13.57 -0.69 -17.74
CA LEU A 43 13.20 -2.09 -17.48
C LEU A 43 12.65 -2.79 -18.72
N ILE A 44 11.90 -2.08 -19.57
CA ILE A 44 11.44 -2.58 -20.87
C ILE A 44 12.63 -2.86 -21.78
N LEU A 45 13.67 -2.02 -21.76
CA LEU A 45 14.89 -2.22 -22.53
C LEU A 45 15.71 -3.44 -22.05
N LEU A 46 15.55 -3.84 -20.79
CA LEU A 46 16.21 -4.99 -20.16
C LEU A 46 15.43 -6.31 -20.31
N GLU A 47 14.38 -6.34 -21.15
CA GLU A 47 13.53 -7.51 -21.43
C GLU A 47 13.01 -8.24 -20.17
N GLN A 48 12.74 -7.49 -19.10
CA GLN A 48 12.24 -8.06 -17.85
C GLN A 48 10.77 -8.51 -17.98
N PRO A 49 10.31 -9.49 -17.17
CA PRO A 49 8.93 -9.93 -17.21
C PRO A 49 7.97 -8.78 -16.91
N THR A 50 6.87 -8.71 -17.66
CA THR A 50 5.89 -7.60 -17.63
C THR A 50 5.31 -7.37 -16.24
N SER A 51 5.12 -8.44 -15.46
CA SER A 51 4.69 -8.38 -14.07
C SER A 51 5.64 -7.54 -13.20
N LEU A 52 6.95 -7.74 -13.35
CA LEU A 52 7.99 -7.10 -12.56
C LEU A 52 8.14 -5.61 -12.94
N ILE A 53 7.99 -5.30 -14.23
CA ILE A 53 7.96 -3.92 -14.74
C ILE A 53 6.83 -3.13 -14.09
N ILE A 54 5.62 -3.70 -14.02
CA ILE A 54 4.46 -3.04 -13.43
C ILE A 54 4.64 -2.89 -11.91
N GLY A 55 5.18 -3.91 -11.23
CA GLY A 55 5.51 -3.84 -9.81
C GLY A 55 6.47 -2.69 -9.47
N ILE A 56 7.59 -2.57 -10.19
CA ILE A 56 8.58 -1.50 -9.96
C ILE A 56 8.01 -0.13 -10.34
N PHE A 57 7.21 -0.02 -11.40
CA PHE A 57 6.54 1.22 -11.76
C PHE A 57 5.70 1.76 -10.60
N LEU A 58 4.95 0.86 -9.93
CA LEU A 58 4.10 1.22 -8.81
C LEU A 58 4.89 1.65 -7.58
N ILE A 59 5.95 0.91 -7.23
CA ILE A 59 6.86 1.29 -6.15
C ILE A 59 7.44 2.68 -6.41
N THR A 60 7.82 2.95 -7.66
CA THR A 60 8.41 4.24 -8.03
C THR A 60 7.38 5.36 -7.93
N ILE A 61 6.16 5.18 -8.45
CA ILE A 61 5.06 6.14 -8.26
C ILE A 61 4.83 6.41 -6.78
N LEU A 62 4.73 5.36 -5.96
CA LEU A 62 4.53 5.48 -4.52
C LEU A 62 5.62 6.35 -3.88
N MET A 63 6.88 6.10 -4.23
CA MET A 63 8.03 6.82 -3.71
C MET A 63 8.05 8.30 -4.13
N VAL A 64 7.62 8.62 -5.35
CA VAL A 64 7.51 10.00 -5.85
C VAL A 64 6.44 10.79 -5.09
N PHE A 65 5.31 10.16 -4.82
CA PHE A 65 4.20 10.81 -4.15
C PHE A 65 4.41 10.93 -2.62
N MET A 66 5.12 9.97 -2.00
CA MET A 66 5.38 9.90 -0.56
C MET A 66 5.78 11.23 0.13
N PRO A 67 6.81 11.98 -0.32
CA PRO A 67 7.23 13.21 0.36
C PRO A 67 6.18 14.33 0.30
N TYR A 68 5.42 14.43 -0.80
CA TYR A 68 4.36 15.43 -0.94
C TYR A 68 3.24 15.18 0.06
N PHE A 69 2.85 13.93 0.23
CA PHE A 69 1.79 13.55 1.15
C PHE A 69 2.22 13.67 2.61
N LEU A 70 3.49 13.39 2.95
CA LEU A 70 4.00 13.70 4.28
C LEU A 70 3.86 15.19 4.63
N ALA A 71 4.16 16.08 3.68
CA ALA A 71 3.99 17.51 3.90
C ALA A 71 2.52 17.89 4.13
N GLY A 72 1.59 17.33 3.36
CA GLY A 72 0.14 17.55 3.57
C GLY A 72 -0.37 16.96 4.89
N PHE A 73 0.16 15.81 5.32
CA PHE A 73 -0.19 15.20 6.60
C PHE A 73 0.30 16.03 7.80
N LEU A 74 1.49 16.63 7.71
CA LEU A 74 1.99 17.52 8.75
C LEU A 74 1.10 18.76 8.94
N GLU A 75 0.69 19.37 7.83
CA GLU A 75 -0.23 20.54 7.82
C GLU A 75 -1.61 20.16 8.39
N PHE A 76 -2.14 19.00 8.01
CA PHE A 76 -3.37 18.47 8.61
C PHE A 76 -3.23 18.22 10.12
N ARG A 77 -2.10 17.65 10.56
CA ARG A 77 -1.84 17.38 11.97
C ARG A 77 -1.76 18.66 12.80
N GLU A 78 -1.19 19.71 12.22
CA GLU A 78 -1.09 21.04 12.83
C GLU A 78 -2.49 21.64 13.08
N ILE A 79 -3.38 21.58 12.08
CA ILE A 79 -4.76 22.04 12.19
C ILE A 79 -5.55 21.21 13.21
N SER A 80 -5.43 19.88 13.15
CA SER A 80 -6.14 18.97 14.06
C SER A 80 -5.70 19.15 15.52
N ASP A 81 -4.40 19.40 15.76
CA ASP A 81 -3.88 19.70 17.08
C ASP A 81 -4.45 21.03 17.60
N ALA A 82 -4.50 22.08 16.76
CA ALA A 82 -5.12 23.35 17.11
C ALA A 82 -6.61 23.19 17.46
N GLU A 83 -7.38 22.43 16.67
CA GLU A 83 -8.80 22.13 16.91
C GLU A 83 -9.01 21.40 18.25
N SER A 84 -8.16 20.43 18.57
CA SER A 84 -8.29 19.64 19.80
C SER A 84 -8.01 20.45 21.09
N ASN A 85 -7.17 21.47 21.01
CA ASN A 85 -6.78 22.32 22.13
C ASN A 85 -7.65 23.59 22.24
N TYR A 86 -8.34 23.99 21.17
CA TYR A 86 -9.19 25.17 21.12
C TYR A 86 -10.30 25.20 22.19
N PRO A 87 -11.02 24.09 22.48
CA PRO A 87 -11.90 23.96 23.63
C PRO A 87 -11.31 24.38 24.99
N ALA A 88 -10.06 24.00 25.25
CA ALA A 88 -9.39 24.32 26.51
C ALA A 88 -9.07 25.81 26.57
N PHE A 89 -8.57 26.38 25.48
CA PHE A 89 -8.34 27.83 25.37
C PHE A 89 -9.59 28.65 25.66
N ILE A 90 -10.74 28.32 25.05
CA ILE A 90 -11.99 29.07 25.26
C ILE A 90 -12.49 28.94 26.70
N ARG A 91 -12.36 27.76 27.32
CA ARG A 91 -12.71 27.57 28.73
C ARG A 91 -11.82 28.40 29.66
N ASP A 92 -10.51 28.45 29.41
CA ASP A 92 -9.59 29.17 30.29
C ASP A 92 -9.79 30.69 30.13
N LEU A 93 -10.07 31.15 28.91
CA LEU A 93 -10.47 32.53 28.62
C LEU A 93 -11.79 32.89 29.32
N ALA A 94 -12.77 31.97 29.29
CA ALA A 94 -14.06 32.09 29.98
C ALA A 94 -13.88 32.26 31.49
N GLN A 95 -13.09 31.37 32.07
CA GLN A 95 -12.83 31.37 33.50
C GLN A 95 -12.13 32.66 33.95
N GLY A 96 -11.19 33.16 33.15
CA GLY A 96 -10.54 34.46 33.38
C GLY A 96 -11.54 35.60 33.43
N ILE A 97 -12.40 35.73 32.41
CA ILE A 97 -13.41 36.79 32.34
C ILE A 97 -14.43 36.67 33.49
N SER A 98 -14.95 35.46 33.75
CA SER A 98 -15.91 35.21 34.83
C SER A 98 -15.33 35.45 36.23
N SER A 99 -14.00 35.36 36.39
CA SER A 99 -13.30 35.71 37.64
C SER A 99 -13.07 37.21 37.84
N GLY A 100 -13.52 38.04 36.89
CA GLY A 100 -13.40 39.50 36.94
C GLY A 100 -12.16 40.06 36.24
N MET A 101 -11.38 39.24 35.51
CA MET A 101 -10.27 39.76 34.70
C MET A 101 -10.79 40.60 33.54
N SER A 102 -10.07 41.67 33.21
CA SER A 102 -10.30 42.38 31.96
C SER A 102 -9.95 41.47 30.76
N LEU A 103 -10.61 41.67 29.62
CA LEU A 103 -10.38 40.86 28.42
C LEU A 103 -8.90 40.81 27.98
N PRO A 104 -8.13 41.93 27.98
CA PRO A 104 -6.68 41.87 27.75
C PRO A 104 -5.92 41.00 28.76
N THR A 105 -6.27 41.08 30.05
CA THR A 105 -5.62 40.30 31.12
C THR A 105 -5.94 38.81 31.00
N ALA A 106 -7.17 38.46 30.61
CA ALA A 106 -7.55 37.06 30.38
C ALA A 106 -6.84 36.47 29.14
N ILE A 107 -6.65 37.27 28.10
CA ILE A 107 -5.86 36.88 26.91
C ILE A 107 -4.37 36.72 27.26
N GLU A 108 -3.82 37.61 28.10
CA GLU A 108 -2.45 37.49 28.62
C GLU A 108 -2.25 36.20 29.43
N ALA A 109 -3.17 35.91 30.36
CA ALA A 109 -3.12 34.71 31.18
C ALA A 109 -3.16 33.42 30.33
N THR A 110 -4.04 33.39 29.32
CA THR A 110 -4.11 32.25 28.39
C THR A 110 -2.90 32.16 27.47
N ALA A 111 -2.28 33.27 27.06
CA ALA A 111 -1.08 33.23 26.21
C ALA A 111 0.15 32.56 26.86
N HIS A 112 0.18 32.48 28.19
CA HIS A 112 1.24 31.78 28.94
C HIS A 112 0.96 30.29 29.13
N SER A 113 -0.27 29.83 28.85
CA SER A 113 -0.66 28.43 28.90
C SER A 113 -0.25 27.67 27.62
N LYS A 114 -0.09 26.34 27.73
CA LYS A 114 0.32 25.47 26.62
C LYS A 114 -0.89 24.86 25.92
N TYR A 115 -1.14 25.24 24.67
CA TYR A 115 -2.24 24.72 23.83
C TYR A 115 -1.73 24.09 22.52
N GLY A 116 -0.56 23.47 22.55
CA GLY A 116 0.06 22.87 21.37
C GLY A 116 0.34 23.92 20.28
N THR A 117 -0.02 23.61 19.04
CA THR A 117 0.08 24.48 17.87
C THR A 117 -0.61 25.83 18.07
N LEU A 118 -1.75 25.84 18.79
CA LEU A 118 -2.57 27.03 19.00
C LEU A 118 -1.85 28.11 19.81
N THR A 119 -0.87 27.74 20.63
CA THR A 119 -0.08 28.65 21.49
C THR A 119 0.53 29.79 20.68
N THR A 120 1.08 29.50 19.50
CA THR A 120 1.71 30.51 18.63
C THR A 120 0.68 31.53 18.12
N HIS A 121 -0.54 31.09 17.81
CA HIS A 121 -1.62 31.95 17.35
C HIS A 121 -2.19 32.80 18.50
N ILE A 122 -2.31 32.23 19.70
CA ILE A 122 -2.75 32.96 20.90
C ILE A 122 -1.71 34.01 21.30
N ALA A 123 -0.41 33.71 21.19
CA ALA A 123 0.65 34.70 21.43
C ALA A 123 0.57 35.90 20.48
N LYS A 124 0.22 35.67 19.20
CA LYS A 124 -0.04 36.74 18.23
C LYS A 124 -1.29 37.56 18.60
N LEU A 125 -2.37 36.90 19.04
CA LEU A 125 -3.57 37.58 19.54
C LEU A 125 -3.25 38.47 20.74
N HIS A 126 -2.51 37.95 21.73
CA HIS A 126 -2.05 38.72 22.88
C HIS A 126 -1.20 39.92 22.46
N SER A 127 -0.23 39.74 21.56
CA SER A 127 0.59 40.84 21.02
C SER A 127 -0.26 41.93 20.37
N ARG A 128 -1.29 41.58 19.59
CA ARG A 128 -2.19 42.57 18.99
C ARG A 128 -2.96 43.37 20.05
N VAL A 129 -3.50 42.67 21.05
CA VAL A 129 -4.30 43.30 22.12
C VAL A 129 -3.44 44.16 23.04
N SER A 130 -2.22 43.71 23.40
CA SER A 130 -1.30 44.49 24.24
C SER A 130 -0.77 45.75 23.56
N TRP A 131 -0.77 45.80 22.22
CA TRP A 131 -0.46 46.98 21.41
C TRP A 131 -1.66 47.92 21.22
N GLY A 132 -2.76 47.69 21.92
CA GLY A 132 -3.95 48.56 21.92
C GLY A 132 -4.86 48.40 20.71
N ILE A 133 -4.69 47.33 19.91
CA ILE A 133 -5.62 47.03 18.80
C ILE A 133 -6.98 46.61 19.38
N PRO A 134 -8.10 47.21 18.94
CA PRO A 134 -9.43 46.84 19.43
C PRO A 134 -9.71 45.34 19.28
N PHE A 135 -10.29 44.73 20.32
CA PHE A 135 -10.57 43.29 20.36
C PHE A 135 -11.28 42.76 19.09
N PRO A 136 -12.32 43.41 18.53
CA PRO A 136 -12.97 42.91 17.32
C PRO A 136 -12.00 42.75 16.13
N GLN A 137 -11.05 43.68 16.00
CA GLN A 137 -10.06 43.64 14.92
C GLN A 137 -8.98 42.59 15.20
N ALA A 138 -8.50 42.49 16.44
CA ALA A 138 -7.50 41.51 16.85
C ALA A 138 -8.05 40.07 16.75
N TRP A 139 -9.29 39.85 17.17
CA TRP A 139 -9.99 38.57 17.10
C TRP A 139 -10.30 38.14 15.66
N LYS A 140 -10.74 39.07 14.81
CA LYS A 140 -10.91 38.80 13.38
C LYS A 140 -9.61 38.34 12.74
N LYS A 141 -8.49 39.03 13.03
CA LYS A 141 -7.16 38.63 12.54
C LYS A 141 -6.70 37.29 13.10
N PHE A 142 -7.03 36.96 14.34
CA PHE A 142 -6.77 35.63 14.93
C PHE A 142 -7.58 34.54 14.22
N SER A 143 -8.83 34.82 13.85
CA SER A 143 -9.63 33.91 13.03
C SER A 143 -9.04 33.72 11.62
N GLU A 144 -8.60 34.80 10.98
CA GLU A 144 -7.91 34.75 9.67
C GLU A 144 -6.60 33.93 9.74
N ASP A 145 -5.84 34.04 10.84
CA ASP A 145 -4.62 33.24 11.05
C ASP A 145 -4.92 31.73 11.20
N LEU A 146 -6.17 31.36 11.51
CA LEU A 146 -6.66 29.99 11.67
C LEU A 146 -7.70 29.64 10.59
N ALA A 147 -7.65 30.30 9.43
CA ALA A 147 -8.59 30.13 8.31
C ALA A 147 -8.76 28.68 7.84
N ASP A 148 -7.75 27.83 8.05
CA ASP A 148 -7.75 26.44 7.58
C ASP A 148 -8.61 25.50 8.44
N SER A 149 -9.03 25.92 9.65
CA SER A 149 -10.00 25.20 10.48
C SER A 149 -11.41 25.78 10.37
N GLN A 150 -12.35 25.01 9.84
CA GLN A 150 -13.75 25.44 9.73
C GLN A 150 -14.44 25.52 11.11
N MET A 151 -14.09 24.62 12.03
CA MET A 151 -14.64 24.58 13.39
C MET A 151 -14.26 25.86 14.16
N ILE A 152 -12.97 26.20 14.20
CA ILE A 152 -12.47 27.35 14.94
C ILE A 152 -13.07 28.66 14.39
N ASN A 153 -13.10 28.83 13.06
CA ASN A 153 -13.66 30.03 12.44
C ASN A 153 -15.14 30.23 12.74
N ARG A 154 -15.93 29.14 12.77
CA ARG A 154 -17.35 29.21 13.09
C ARG A 154 -17.56 29.66 14.54
N VAL A 155 -16.80 29.12 15.48
CA VAL A 155 -16.88 29.53 16.89
C VAL A 155 -16.38 30.97 17.08
N ASN A 156 -15.26 31.33 16.46
CA ASN A 156 -14.72 32.69 16.49
C ASN A 156 -15.73 33.73 15.99
N GLY A 157 -16.44 33.43 14.89
CA GLY A 157 -17.47 34.31 14.34
C GLY A 157 -18.61 34.57 15.31
N VAL A 158 -19.12 33.51 15.96
CA VAL A 158 -20.18 33.64 16.97
C VAL A 158 -19.73 34.48 18.17
N ILE A 159 -18.49 34.28 18.65
CA ILE A 159 -17.93 35.08 19.76
C ILE A 159 -17.82 36.56 19.37
N LEU A 160 -17.36 36.84 18.14
CA LEU A 160 -17.21 38.20 17.64
C LEU A 160 -18.57 38.92 17.52
N GLU A 161 -19.57 38.25 16.96
CA GLU A 161 -20.94 38.78 16.83
C GLU A 161 -21.57 39.02 18.20
N ALA A 162 -21.42 38.08 19.14
CA ALA A 162 -21.93 38.22 20.51
C ALA A 162 -21.27 39.40 21.25
N PHE A 163 -19.96 39.58 21.09
CA PHE A 163 -19.23 40.72 21.66
C PHE A 163 -19.71 42.05 21.07
N MET A 164 -19.90 42.11 19.75
CA MET A 164 -20.42 43.29 19.05
C MET A 164 -21.87 43.64 19.45
N ALA A 165 -22.67 42.63 19.84
CA ALA A 165 -24.05 42.79 20.29
C ALA A 165 -24.18 43.27 21.75
N GLY A 166 -23.09 43.32 22.54
CA GLY A 166 -23.08 43.89 23.89
C GLY A 166 -23.68 43.03 25.00
N GLY A 167 -23.72 41.70 24.82
CA GLY A 167 -24.22 40.75 25.84
C GLY A 167 -23.25 40.46 26.99
N ASP A 168 -23.76 39.87 28.09
CA ASP A 168 -22.95 39.41 29.24
C ASP A 168 -22.03 38.25 28.83
N VAL A 169 -20.79 38.61 28.50
CA VAL A 169 -19.76 37.72 27.97
C VAL A 169 -19.46 36.56 28.93
N GLY A 170 -19.55 36.75 30.26
CA GLY A 170 -19.20 35.72 31.24
C GLY A 170 -20.21 34.57 31.34
N ASN A 171 -21.51 34.90 31.35
CA ASN A 171 -22.58 33.90 31.34
C ASN A 171 -22.63 33.14 29.99
N ILE A 172 -22.34 33.83 28.89
CA ILE A 172 -22.25 33.23 27.56
C ILE A 172 -21.05 32.27 27.49
N LEU A 173 -19.87 32.67 27.93
CA LEU A 173 -18.67 31.83 27.89
C LEU A 173 -18.75 30.60 28.81
N THR A 174 -19.45 30.70 29.95
CA THR A 174 -19.68 29.56 30.86
C THR A 174 -20.63 28.52 30.26
N SER A 175 -21.70 28.99 29.60
CA SER A 175 -22.61 28.11 28.84
C SER A 175 -21.87 27.46 27.67
N LEU A 176 -21.09 28.25 26.93
CA LEU A 176 -20.26 27.80 25.81
C LEU A 176 -19.22 26.75 26.24
N SER A 177 -18.59 26.92 27.40
CA SER A 177 -17.60 25.95 27.90
C SER A 177 -18.22 24.58 28.23
N THR A 178 -19.47 24.56 28.71
CA THR A 178 -20.17 23.30 29.01
C THR A 178 -20.53 22.59 27.71
N ASP A 179 -21.05 23.33 26.74
CA ASP A 179 -21.38 22.82 25.40
C ASP A 179 -20.14 22.31 24.66
N VAL A 180 -19.01 23.00 24.79
CA VAL A 180 -17.72 22.60 24.22
C VAL A 180 -17.20 21.29 24.82
N ASN A 181 -17.39 21.05 26.12
CA ASN A 181 -16.99 19.78 26.73
C ASN A 181 -17.88 18.61 26.29
N LEU A 182 -19.19 18.85 26.15
CA LEU A 182 -20.12 17.88 25.57
C LEU A 182 -19.73 17.58 24.11
N LEU A 183 -19.47 18.61 23.31
CA LEU A 183 -19.06 18.47 21.92
C LEU A 183 -17.77 17.64 21.79
N ARG A 184 -16.76 17.91 22.64
CA ARG A 184 -15.52 17.13 22.68
C ARG A 184 -15.77 15.66 23.03
N ARG A 185 -16.68 15.36 23.96
CA ARG A 185 -17.04 13.97 24.30
C ARG A 185 -17.69 13.28 23.09
N LEU A 186 -18.64 13.94 22.42
CA LEU A 186 -19.26 13.42 21.20
C LEU A 186 -18.26 13.20 20.06
N GLU A 187 -17.33 14.13 19.86
CA GLU A 187 -16.25 13.97 18.87
C GLU A 187 -15.32 12.80 19.21
N SER A 188 -14.98 12.62 20.49
CA SER A 188 -14.18 11.49 20.95
C SER A 188 -14.91 10.15 20.74
N ASP A 189 -16.20 10.09 21.07
CA ASP A 189 -17.02 8.89 20.88
C ASP A 189 -17.16 8.56 19.39
N LYS A 190 -17.42 9.58 18.55
CA LYS A 190 -17.41 9.46 17.09
C LYS A 190 -16.07 8.93 16.59
N LYS A 191 -14.94 9.51 17.02
CA LYS A 191 -13.60 9.09 16.61
C LYS A 191 -13.32 7.64 16.99
N SER A 192 -13.76 7.19 18.17
CA SER A 192 -13.65 5.80 18.60
C SER A 192 -14.40 4.86 17.66
N LEU A 193 -15.67 5.17 17.36
CA LEU A 193 -16.50 4.40 16.42
C LEU A 193 -15.89 4.37 15.00
N MET A 194 -15.41 5.51 14.49
CA MET A 194 -14.76 5.58 13.17
C MET A 194 -13.47 4.76 13.14
N THR A 195 -12.67 4.79 14.22
CA THR A 195 -11.44 3.99 14.34
C THR A 195 -11.75 2.49 14.29
N GLN A 196 -12.83 2.05 14.96
CA GLN A 196 -13.28 0.67 14.89
C GLN A 196 -13.69 0.26 13.46
N GLN A 197 -14.38 1.13 12.71
CA GLN A 197 -14.73 0.84 11.32
C GLN A 197 -13.50 0.74 10.39
N ILE A 198 -12.50 1.61 10.60
CA ILE A 198 -11.23 1.53 9.86
C ILE A 198 -10.55 0.18 10.09
N MET A 199 -10.50 -0.29 11.33
CA MET A 199 -9.92 -1.60 11.66
C MET A 199 -10.62 -2.75 10.93
N ILE A 200 -11.95 -2.73 10.85
CA ILE A 200 -12.73 -3.73 10.09
C ILE A 200 -12.31 -3.70 8.61
N MET A 201 -12.16 -2.51 8.02
CA MET A 201 -11.74 -2.40 6.62
C MET A 201 -10.33 -2.94 6.37
N TYR A 202 -9.39 -2.75 7.31
CA TYR A 202 -8.09 -3.41 7.25
C TYR A 202 -8.21 -4.93 7.26
N VAL A 203 -9.06 -5.50 8.12
CA VAL A 203 -9.29 -6.95 8.14
C VAL A 203 -9.83 -7.46 6.80
N ILE A 204 -10.79 -6.76 6.19
CA ILE A 204 -11.33 -7.14 4.87
C ILE A 204 -10.23 -7.10 3.80
N PHE A 205 -9.36 -6.09 3.82
CA PHE A 205 -8.22 -6.01 2.91
C PHE A 205 -7.26 -7.21 3.06
N PHE A 206 -6.93 -7.60 4.29
CA PHE A 206 -6.07 -8.77 4.53
C PHE A 206 -6.74 -10.08 4.09
N ILE A 207 -8.04 -10.26 4.34
CA ILE A 207 -8.79 -11.43 3.86
C ILE A 207 -8.75 -11.47 2.33
N PHE A 208 -8.99 -10.34 1.66
CA PHE A 208 -8.88 -10.25 0.20
C PHE A 208 -7.49 -10.65 -0.31
N MET A 209 -6.43 -10.17 0.34
CA MET A 209 -5.07 -10.54 -0.02
C MET A 209 -4.81 -12.04 0.17
N GLY A 210 -5.31 -12.63 1.26
CA GLY A 210 -5.23 -14.07 1.50
C GLY A 210 -5.96 -14.89 0.43
N ILE A 211 -7.15 -14.44 0.00
CA ILE A 211 -7.90 -15.06 -1.10
C ILE A 211 -7.13 -14.98 -2.41
N LEU A 212 -6.48 -13.84 -2.72
CA LEU A 212 -5.66 -13.70 -3.93
C LEU A 212 -4.47 -14.66 -3.95
N VAL A 213 -3.78 -14.82 -2.82
CA VAL A 213 -2.66 -15.78 -2.70
C VAL A 213 -3.17 -17.20 -2.90
N ALA A 214 -4.26 -17.58 -2.22
CA ALA A 214 -4.86 -18.91 -2.38
C ALA A 214 -5.30 -19.17 -3.83
N LEU A 215 -5.91 -18.19 -4.48
CA LEU A 215 -6.34 -18.29 -5.87
C LEU A 215 -5.14 -18.45 -6.81
N HIS A 216 -4.05 -17.70 -6.59
CA HIS A 216 -2.82 -17.85 -7.37
C HIS A 216 -2.24 -19.27 -7.21
N SER A 217 -2.15 -19.79 -5.98
CA SER A 217 -1.63 -21.14 -5.72
C SER A 217 -2.46 -22.25 -6.37
N ILE A 218 -3.78 -22.06 -6.50
CA ILE A 218 -4.68 -23.03 -7.15
C ILE A 218 -4.62 -22.89 -8.68
N LEU A 219 -4.51 -21.67 -9.20
CA LEU A 219 -4.59 -21.39 -10.63
C LEU A 219 -3.32 -21.82 -11.39
N THR A 220 -2.14 -21.63 -10.81
CA THR A 220 -0.84 -22.00 -11.41
C THR A 220 -0.80 -23.46 -11.89
N PRO A 221 -1.13 -24.48 -11.08
CA PRO A 221 -1.13 -25.87 -11.53
C PRO A 221 -2.23 -26.17 -12.56
N ILE A 222 -3.41 -25.55 -12.47
CA ILE A 222 -4.50 -25.76 -13.45
C ILE A 222 -4.09 -25.27 -14.84
N LEU A 223 -3.44 -24.10 -14.92
CA LEU A 223 -2.96 -23.56 -16.20
C LEU A 223 -1.83 -24.40 -16.79
N PHE A 224 -0.99 -25.02 -15.96
CA PHE A 224 0.02 -25.97 -16.42
C PHE A 224 -0.65 -27.19 -17.09
N VAL A 225 -1.61 -27.82 -16.41
CA VAL A 225 -2.32 -29.01 -16.92
C VAL A 225 -3.07 -28.71 -18.23
N GLN A 226 -3.64 -27.51 -18.36
CA GLN A 226 -4.30 -27.08 -19.62
C GLN A 226 -3.31 -26.90 -20.78
N LYS A 227 -2.07 -26.46 -20.51
CA LYS A 227 -1.03 -26.31 -21.54
C LYS A 227 -0.43 -27.66 -21.96
N VAL A 228 -0.33 -28.61 -21.03
CA VAL A 228 0.18 -29.97 -21.29
C VAL A 228 -0.88 -30.85 -22.00
N GLY A 229 -2.14 -30.41 -22.09
CA GLY A 229 -3.14 -31.01 -22.98
C GLY A 229 -3.61 -32.42 -22.60
N VAL A 230 -3.32 -32.88 -21.38
CA VAL A 230 -3.71 -34.21 -20.91
C VAL A 230 -4.58 -34.09 -19.66
N PHE A 231 -5.89 -33.95 -19.88
CA PHE A 231 -6.89 -34.24 -18.86
C PHE A 231 -7.85 -35.29 -19.43
N GLY A 232 -7.83 -36.50 -18.87
CA GLY A 232 -8.80 -37.56 -19.20
C GLY A 232 -8.78 -38.08 -20.64
N GLY A 233 -7.65 -38.04 -21.34
CA GLY A 233 -7.52 -38.62 -22.70
C GLY A 233 -8.16 -37.82 -23.83
N ILE A 234 -8.58 -36.57 -23.58
CA ILE A 234 -9.12 -35.68 -24.61
C ILE A 234 -8.13 -34.54 -24.84
N SER A 235 -7.49 -34.56 -26.01
CA SER A 235 -6.59 -33.51 -26.49
C SER A 235 -7.38 -32.26 -26.89
N LEU A 236 -7.41 -31.25 -26.02
CA LEU A 236 -7.96 -29.93 -26.35
C LEU A 236 -6.88 -29.13 -27.10
N ARG A 237 -7.22 -28.59 -28.27
CA ARG A 237 -6.33 -27.73 -29.06
C ARG A 237 -5.80 -26.58 -28.17
N PRO A 238 -4.49 -26.28 -28.18
CA PRO A 238 -3.96 -25.15 -27.43
C PRO A 238 -4.55 -23.88 -28.03
N THR A 239 -5.53 -23.31 -27.33
CA THR A 239 -6.02 -21.96 -27.62
C THR A 239 -5.03 -20.99 -26.97
N GLU A 240 -4.82 -19.83 -27.60
CA GLU A 240 -3.81 -18.82 -27.28
C GLU A 240 -3.30 -18.83 -25.83
N ASN A 241 -1.97 -18.83 -25.68
CA ASN A 241 -1.24 -18.90 -24.42
C ASN A 241 -1.67 -17.81 -23.41
N ILE A 242 -2.75 -18.03 -22.67
CA ILE A 242 -3.04 -17.26 -21.46
C ILE A 242 -2.04 -17.73 -20.40
N GLY A 243 -0.89 -17.07 -20.36
CA GLY A 243 0.18 -17.33 -19.41
C GLY A 243 -0.18 -16.93 -17.98
N THR A 244 0.55 -17.49 -17.02
CA THR A 244 0.52 -17.10 -15.60
C THR A 244 0.75 -15.61 -15.40
N ASP A 245 1.56 -14.98 -16.26
CA ASP A 245 1.82 -13.54 -16.26
C ASP A 245 0.58 -12.65 -16.43
N TYR A 246 -0.41 -13.10 -17.21
CA TYR A 246 -1.66 -12.36 -17.39
C TYR A 246 -2.42 -12.27 -16.07
N PHE A 247 -2.55 -13.39 -15.36
CA PHE A 247 -3.23 -13.45 -14.08
C PHE A 247 -2.45 -12.73 -12.97
N LYS A 248 -1.12 -12.83 -12.96
CA LYS A 248 -0.27 -12.04 -12.05
C LYS A 248 -0.53 -10.54 -12.23
N THR A 249 -0.60 -10.07 -13.48
CA THR A 249 -0.90 -8.67 -13.81
C THR A 249 -2.33 -8.27 -13.40
N LEU A 250 -3.32 -9.13 -13.64
CA LEU A 250 -4.70 -8.87 -13.28
C LEU A 250 -4.90 -8.81 -11.76
N PHE A 251 -4.31 -9.74 -11.01
CA PHE A 251 -4.35 -9.72 -9.54
C PHE A 251 -3.65 -8.48 -8.98
N LEU A 252 -2.54 -8.06 -9.58
CA LEU A 252 -1.86 -6.82 -9.22
C LEU A 252 -2.77 -5.61 -9.42
N LEU A 253 -3.45 -5.51 -10.57
CA LEU A 253 -4.39 -4.42 -10.85
C LEU A 253 -5.55 -4.39 -9.84
N LEU A 254 -6.14 -5.55 -9.53
CA LEU A 254 -7.21 -5.65 -8.54
C LEU A 254 -6.73 -5.18 -7.16
N THR A 255 -5.50 -5.53 -6.78
CA THR A 255 -4.92 -5.13 -5.49
C THR A 255 -4.70 -3.63 -5.41
N ILE A 256 -4.29 -2.98 -6.50
CA ILE A 256 -4.16 -1.52 -6.57
C ILE A 256 -5.52 -0.87 -6.38
N VAL A 257 -6.52 -1.28 -7.17
CA VAL A 257 -7.87 -0.71 -7.12
C VAL A 257 -8.47 -0.88 -5.73
N GLN A 258 -8.28 -2.04 -5.12
CA GLN A 258 -8.75 -2.32 -3.77
C GLN A 258 -8.04 -1.45 -2.73
N SER A 259 -6.71 -1.40 -2.75
CA SER A 259 -5.91 -0.61 -1.79
C SER A 259 -6.21 0.89 -1.89
N ALA A 260 -6.37 1.41 -3.11
CA ALA A 260 -6.71 2.80 -3.35
C ALA A 260 -8.12 3.13 -2.85
N SER A 261 -9.11 2.30 -3.20
CA SER A 261 -10.50 2.53 -2.84
C SER A 261 -10.72 2.42 -1.33
N MET A 262 -10.23 1.33 -0.70
CA MET A 262 -10.33 1.13 0.74
C MET A 262 -9.54 2.15 1.53
N GLY A 263 -8.34 2.53 1.08
CA GLY A 263 -7.53 3.54 1.75
C GLY A 263 -8.17 4.93 1.74
N ILE A 264 -8.73 5.36 0.60
CA ILE A 264 -9.44 6.65 0.51
C ILE A 264 -10.68 6.62 1.41
N MET A 265 -11.48 5.55 1.35
CA MET A 265 -12.63 5.37 2.23
C MET A 265 -12.23 5.41 3.71
N ALA A 266 -11.10 4.79 4.07
CA ALA A 266 -10.62 4.77 5.46
C ALA A 266 -10.43 6.18 6.02
N GLY A 267 -9.78 7.06 5.26
CA GLY A 267 -9.56 8.41 5.74
C GLY A 267 -10.77 9.31 5.66
N GLN A 268 -11.64 9.12 4.67
CA GLN A 268 -12.91 9.85 4.62
C GLN A 268 -13.78 9.51 5.84
N ILE A 269 -13.79 8.25 6.28
CA ILE A 269 -14.49 7.83 7.51
C ILE A 269 -13.76 8.36 8.76
N ALA A 270 -12.42 8.37 8.76
CA ALA A 270 -11.62 8.79 9.92
C ALA A 270 -11.74 10.28 10.26
N GLU A 271 -11.54 11.12 9.24
CA GLU A 271 -11.21 12.54 9.40
C GLU A 271 -12.09 13.44 8.50
N GLU A 272 -13.12 12.87 7.85
CA GLU A 272 -14.05 13.54 6.92
C GLU A 272 -13.39 14.18 5.69
N LYS A 273 -12.06 14.04 5.56
CA LYS A 273 -11.26 14.57 4.46
C LYS A 273 -10.68 13.42 3.65
N LEU A 274 -10.73 13.54 2.32
CA LEU A 274 -10.11 12.57 1.42
C LEU A 274 -8.59 12.47 1.62
N ILE A 275 -7.95 13.58 2.02
CA ILE A 275 -6.50 13.64 2.21
C ILE A 275 -6.00 12.72 3.32
N ALA A 276 -6.83 12.51 4.34
CA ALA A 276 -6.59 11.59 5.42
C ALA A 276 -6.44 10.14 4.93
N GLY A 277 -7.10 9.81 3.82
CA GLY A 277 -7.16 8.45 3.30
C GLY A 277 -5.86 8.02 2.67
N PHE A 278 -5.06 8.98 2.22
CA PHE A 278 -3.82 8.68 1.55
C PHE A 278 -2.83 7.90 2.44
N LYS A 279 -2.79 8.16 3.76
CA LYS A 279 -1.95 7.37 4.69
C LYS A 279 -2.35 5.89 4.67
N HIS A 280 -3.66 5.62 4.61
CA HIS A 280 -4.20 4.27 4.56
C HIS A 280 -3.96 3.61 3.19
N VAL A 281 -4.10 4.35 2.09
CA VAL A 281 -3.75 3.89 0.74
C VAL A 281 -2.29 3.45 0.69
N MET A 282 -1.37 4.27 1.19
CA MET A 282 0.07 3.97 1.17
C MET A 282 0.38 2.70 1.96
N ILE A 283 -0.20 2.56 3.15
CA ILE A 283 0.00 1.38 4.01
C ILE A 283 -0.55 0.12 3.33
N MET A 284 -1.79 0.15 2.84
CA MET A 284 -2.42 -1.00 2.20
C MET A 284 -1.69 -1.39 0.91
N LEU A 285 -1.32 -0.41 0.08
CA LEU A 285 -0.62 -0.64 -1.17
C LEU A 285 0.79 -1.21 -0.92
N ALA A 286 1.52 -0.71 0.09
CA ALA A 286 2.81 -1.27 0.48
C ALA A 286 2.69 -2.73 0.96
N ILE A 287 1.69 -3.04 1.79
CA ILE A 287 1.44 -4.42 2.25
C ILE A 287 1.03 -5.33 1.08
N GLY A 288 0.17 -4.82 0.19
CA GLY A 288 -0.24 -5.53 -1.02
C GLY A 288 0.96 -5.87 -1.90
N LEU A 289 1.77 -4.87 -2.27
CA LEU A 289 2.99 -5.08 -3.06
C LEU A 289 3.99 -6.01 -2.39
N PHE A 290 4.19 -5.88 -1.07
CA PHE A 290 5.05 -6.79 -0.32
C PHE A 290 4.55 -8.23 -0.40
N THR A 291 3.25 -8.44 -0.24
CA THR A 291 2.64 -9.77 -0.33
C THR A 291 2.76 -10.33 -1.76
N PHE A 292 2.58 -9.50 -2.79
CA PHE A 292 2.84 -9.89 -4.18
C PHE A 292 4.29 -10.31 -4.40
N PHE A 293 5.24 -9.52 -3.91
CA PHE A 293 6.67 -9.79 -4.05
C PHE A 293 7.07 -11.12 -3.40
N VAL A 294 6.52 -11.42 -2.22
CA VAL A 294 6.86 -12.63 -1.47
C VAL A 294 6.16 -13.88 -2.00
N PHE A 295 4.88 -13.81 -2.38
CA PHE A 295 4.08 -15.00 -2.66
C PHE A 295 3.80 -15.25 -4.14
N ILE A 296 3.74 -14.22 -4.98
CA ILE A 296 3.27 -14.32 -6.38
C ILE A 296 4.42 -14.14 -7.38
N PHE A 297 5.43 -13.33 -7.04
CA PHE A 297 6.61 -13.12 -7.87
C PHE A 297 7.67 -14.24 -7.89
N PRO A 298 7.88 -15.08 -6.85
CA PRO A 298 8.89 -16.12 -6.98
C PRO A 298 8.51 -17.07 -8.11
N THR A 299 9.36 -17.12 -9.12
CA THR A 299 9.35 -18.15 -10.13
C THR A 299 9.66 -19.48 -9.45
N ASN A 300 8.85 -20.48 -9.74
CA ASN A 300 9.12 -21.83 -9.29
C ASN A 300 9.35 -22.67 -10.54
N LEU A 301 10.55 -23.22 -10.65
CA LEU A 301 10.73 -24.47 -11.39
C LEU A 301 9.93 -25.56 -10.65
N VAL A 302 9.15 -26.34 -11.39
CA VAL A 302 8.45 -27.51 -10.89
C VAL A 302 8.85 -28.71 -11.75
N LEU A 303 9.48 -29.68 -11.12
CA LEU A 303 9.96 -30.94 -11.67
C LEU A 303 9.04 -32.07 -11.23
N GLU A 304 8.24 -32.56 -12.17
CA GLU A 304 7.46 -33.79 -12.00
C GLU A 304 8.23 -34.96 -12.60
N VAL A 305 8.54 -35.96 -11.77
CA VAL A 305 9.21 -37.19 -12.21
C VAL A 305 8.28 -38.36 -11.99
N SER A 306 8.13 -39.19 -13.00
CA SER A 306 7.49 -40.50 -12.91
C SER A 306 8.48 -41.60 -13.33
N ILE A 307 8.48 -42.70 -12.59
CA ILE A 307 9.31 -43.87 -12.91
C ILE A 307 8.37 -45.02 -13.27
N TYR A 308 8.58 -45.61 -14.45
CA TYR A 308 7.80 -46.76 -14.88
C TYR A 308 8.70 -47.82 -15.53
N PRO A 309 8.67 -49.09 -15.09
CA PRO A 309 7.91 -49.63 -13.95
C PRO A 309 8.51 -49.28 -12.57
N PRO A 310 7.72 -49.25 -11.47
CA PRO A 310 8.23 -48.98 -10.12
C PRO A 310 8.97 -50.16 -9.46
N VAL A 311 8.79 -51.38 -9.98
CA VAL A 311 9.39 -52.63 -9.48
C VAL A 311 9.89 -53.44 -10.68
N ILE A 312 11.19 -53.77 -10.69
CA ILE A 312 11.84 -54.31 -11.90
C ILE A 312 12.82 -55.45 -11.53
N PRO A 313 12.84 -56.57 -12.30
CA PRO A 313 13.89 -57.59 -12.25
C PRO A 313 15.28 -57.07 -12.64
N SER A 314 16.36 -57.69 -12.15
CA SER A 314 17.73 -57.34 -12.55
C SER A 314 17.95 -57.37 -14.07
N GLU A 315 18.73 -56.43 -14.61
CA GLU A 315 19.11 -56.25 -16.03
C GLU A 315 18.05 -55.67 -17.00
N GLN A 316 16.84 -55.30 -16.56
CA GLN A 316 15.89 -54.58 -17.43
C GLN A 316 16.18 -53.07 -17.51
N GLU A 317 15.76 -52.46 -18.61
CA GLU A 317 15.84 -51.00 -18.81
C GLU A 317 14.77 -50.29 -17.99
N ILE A 318 15.20 -49.31 -17.21
CA ILE A 318 14.39 -48.41 -16.40
C ILE A 318 14.15 -47.15 -17.23
N THR A 319 12.90 -46.85 -17.55
CA THR A 319 12.54 -45.59 -18.19
C THR A 319 12.12 -44.59 -17.13
N ILE A 320 12.87 -43.49 -16.99
CA ILE A 320 12.43 -42.32 -16.24
C ILE A 320 11.79 -41.38 -17.23
N SER A 321 10.57 -40.95 -16.93
CA SER A 321 9.90 -39.91 -17.71
C SER A 321 9.36 -38.85 -16.77
N GLY A 322 9.56 -37.59 -17.11
CA GLY A 322 9.08 -36.49 -16.29
C GLY A 322 8.83 -35.26 -17.14
N SER A 323 8.24 -34.26 -16.51
CA SER A 323 8.00 -32.96 -17.10
C SER A 323 8.66 -31.90 -16.22
N VAL A 324 9.29 -30.93 -16.88
CA VAL A 324 9.90 -29.76 -16.24
C VAL A 324 9.09 -28.55 -16.69
N SER A 325 8.59 -27.82 -15.72
CA SER A 325 7.87 -26.58 -15.95
C SER A 325 8.52 -25.44 -15.20
N PHE A 326 8.55 -24.27 -15.82
CA PHE A 326 9.02 -23.04 -15.23
C PHE A 326 7.85 -22.06 -15.21
N ASP A 327 7.37 -21.72 -14.03
CA ASP A 327 6.22 -20.81 -13.83
C ASP A 327 4.97 -21.23 -14.66
N ALA A 328 4.65 -22.53 -14.61
CA ALA A 328 3.57 -23.18 -15.37
C ALA A 328 3.67 -23.00 -16.91
N SER A 329 4.87 -22.78 -17.44
CA SER A 329 5.18 -22.90 -18.86
C SER A 329 6.15 -24.07 -19.07
N PRO A 330 6.02 -24.83 -20.17
CA PRO A 330 6.99 -25.85 -20.55
C PRO A 330 8.42 -25.31 -20.52
N ALA A 331 9.29 -25.90 -19.68
CA ALA A 331 10.69 -25.51 -19.60
C ALA A 331 11.50 -26.22 -20.70
N GLY A 332 11.16 -25.93 -21.96
CA GLY A 332 11.79 -26.59 -23.09
C GLY A 332 13.29 -26.26 -23.19
N GLY A 333 14.12 -27.30 -23.30
CA GLY A 333 15.58 -27.17 -23.22
C GLY A 333 16.16 -27.12 -21.80
N ALA A 334 15.36 -27.37 -20.76
CA ALA A 334 15.88 -27.58 -19.41
C ALA A 334 16.89 -28.73 -19.38
N ARG A 335 18.03 -28.49 -18.72
CA ARG A 335 19.05 -29.52 -18.52
C ARG A 335 18.66 -30.37 -17.32
N ILE A 336 18.65 -31.68 -17.49
CA ILE A 336 18.24 -32.62 -16.47
C ILE A 336 19.40 -33.56 -16.22
N ASP A 337 19.99 -33.46 -15.03
CA ASP A 337 21.07 -34.32 -14.59
C ASP A 337 20.50 -35.38 -13.65
N ILE A 338 20.58 -36.64 -14.05
CA ILE A 338 20.15 -37.80 -13.25
C ILE A 338 21.40 -38.45 -12.67
N ILE A 339 21.52 -38.45 -11.35
CA ILE A 339 22.61 -39.12 -10.64
C ILE A 339 22.14 -40.52 -10.28
N LEU A 340 22.80 -41.51 -10.88
CA LEU A 340 22.55 -42.92 -10.63
C LEU A 340 23.18 -43.38 -9.30
N PRO A 341 22.79 -44.56 -8.80
CA PRO A 341 23.28 -45.07 -7.52
C PRO A 341 24.78 -45.40 -7.52
N ASP A 342 25.36 -45.62 -8.70
CA ASP A 342 26.79 -45.81 -8.94
C ASP A 342 27.57 -44.47 -9.05
N LYS A 343 26.89 -43.33 -8.86
CA LYS A 343 27.37 -41.95 -9.02
C LYS A 343 27.64 -41.54 -10.47
N ASN A 344 27.24 -42.33 -11.47
CA ASN A 344 27.27 -41.89 -12.85
C ASN A 344 26.16 -40.86 -13.09
N ILE A 345 26.46 -39.84 -13.91
CA ILE A 345 25.53 -38.76 -14.22
C ILE A 345 25.06 -38.95 -15.66
N ILE A 346 23.75 -39.12 -15.84
CA ILE A 346 23.10 -39.09 -17.15
C ILE A 346 22.47 -37.71 -17.31
N SER A 347 22.99 -36.91 -18.25
CA SER A 347 22.42 -35.63 -18.60
C SER A 347 21.49 -35.78 -19.81
N THR A 348 20.22 -35.38 -19.67
CA THR A 348 19.26 -35.25 -20.77
C THR A 348 18.72 -33.82 -20.85
N PHE A 349 18.04 -33.49 -21.94
CA PHE A 349 17.37 -32.20 -22.10
C PHE A 349 15.88 -32.42 -22.26
N ALA A 350 15.08 -31.52 -21.67
CA ALA A 350 13.65 -31.47 -21.90
C ALA A 350 13.34 -31.05 -23.34
N ASP A 351 12.34 -31.67 -23.95
CA ASP A 351 11.85 -31.33 -25.28
C ASP A 351 11.08 -29.99 -25.29
N ALA A 352 10.53 -29.58 -26.44
CA ALA A 352 9.79 -28.32 -26.54
C ALA A 352 8.52 -28.27 -25.67
N ALA A 353 7.99 -29.43 -25.24
CA ALA A 353 6.86 -29.55 -24.33
C ALA A 353 7.29 -29.61 -22.85
N GLY A 354 8.60 -29.54 -22.57
CA GLY A 354 9.15 -29.64 -21.21
C GLY A 354 9.26 -31.09 -20.73
N ASP A 355 8.95 -32.06 -21.57
CA ASP A 355 9.01 -33.48 -21.22
C ASP A 355 10.40 -34.04 -21.45
N PHE A 356 10.80 -34.99 -20.62
CA PHE A 356 12.03 -35.75 -20.80
C PHE A 356 11.76 -37.23 -20.59
N SER A 357 12.45 -38.06 -21.37
CA SER A 357 12.47 -39.50 -21.18
C SER A 357 13.88 -40.02 -21.38
N THR A 358 14.36 -40.82 -20.44
CA THR A 358 15.66 -41.48 -20.57
C THR A 358 15.59 -42.88 -19.99
N ALA A 359 16.27 -43.82 -20.65
CA ALA A 359 16.33 -45.21 -20.26
C ALA A 359 17.76 -45.56 -19.82
N PHE A 360 17.88 -46.30 -18.71
CA PHE A 360 19.16 -46.82 -18.22
C PHE A 360 18.99 -48.21 -17.61
N LYS A 361 20.07 -48.98 -17.51
CA LYS A 361 20.00 -50.37 -17.01
C LYS A 361 19.91 -50.42 -15.48
N ALA A 362 19.04 -51.28 -14.95
CA ALA A 362 18.91 -51.51 -13.52
C ALA A 362 20.20 -52.08 -12.89
N PRO A 363 20.57 -51.69 -11.66
CA PRO A 363 21.66 -52.29 -10.90
C PRO A 363 21.53 -53.82 -10.75
N LEU A 364 22.66 -54.52 -10.74
CA LEU A 364 22.72 -55.99 -10.66
C LEU A 364 22.38 -56.56 -9.27
N GLN A 365 22.41 -55.74 -8.23
CA GLN A 365 22.08 -56.17 -6.88
C GLN A 365 20.64 -55.74 -6.53
N PRO A 366 19.83 -56.60 -5.90
CA PRO A 366 18.51 -56.22 -5.43
C PRO A 366 18.62 -55.23 -4.27
N GLY A 367 17.79 -54.20 -4.29
CA GLY A 367 17.84 -53.12 -3.30
C GLY A 367 16.99 -51.91 -3.67
N ASN A 368 16.81 -51.01 -2.70
CA ASN A 368 16.20 -49.71 -2.93
C ASN A 368 17.30 -48.71 -3.22
N TYR A 369 17.27 -48.13 -4.41
CA TYR A 369 18.30 -47.19 -4.84
C TYR A 369 17.73 -45.78 -4.99
N PRO A 370 18.35 -44.77 -4.38
CA PRO A 370 17.94 -43.38 -4.57
C PRO A 370 18.44 -42.88 -5.93
N LEU A 371 17.55 -42.27 -6.70
CA LEU A 371 17.87 -41.49 -7.89
C LEU A 371 17.70 -40.02 -7.55
N VAL A 372 18.76 -39.25 -7.75
CA VAL A 372 18.71 -37.79 -7.58
C VAL A 372 18.57 -37.17 -8.95
N ILE A 373 17.46 -36.49 -9.19
CA ILE A 373 17.14 -35.88 -10.49
C ILE A 373 17.15 -34.37 -10.26
N THR A 374 18.07 -33.69 -10.92
CA THR A 374 18.22 -32.24 -10.84
C THR A 374 17.87 -31.63 -12.18
N ALA A 375 16.82 -30.82 -12.23
CA ALA A 375 16.48 -30.01 -13.39
C ALA A 375 17.03 -28.60 -13.22
N THR A 376 17.69 -28.08 -14.25
CA THR A 376 18.25 -26.73 -14.30
C THR A 376 17.70 -25.99 -15.51
N TYR A 377 17.04 -24.86 -15.28
CA TYR A 377 16.49 -24.02 -16.34
C TYR A 377 16.59 -22.54 -15.92
N SER A 378 17.05 -21.68 -16.84
CA SER A 378 17.12 -20.22 -16.64
C SER A 378 17.69 -19.79 -15.26
N SER A 379 18.78 -20.43 -14.82
CA SER A 379 19.51 -20.20 -13.55
C SER A 379 18.85 -20.67 -12.25
N GLU A 380 17.67 -21.27 -12.31
CA GLU A 380 17.07 -22.00 -11.19
C GLU A 380 17.34 -23.51 -11.33
N SER A 381 17.55 -24.18 -10.20
CA SER A 381 17.72 -25.63 -10.14
C SER A 381 16.79 -26.24 -9.10
N GLU A 382 16.00 -27.23 -9.49
CA GLU A 382 15.19 -28.02 -8.56
C GLU A 382 15.70 -29.45 -8.55
N THR A 383 15.75 -30.06 -7.37
CA THR A 383 16.22 -31.44 -7.21
C THR A 383 15.15 -32.27 -6.53
N ARG A 384 14.83 -33.42 -7.13
CA ARG A 384 13.88 -34.40 -6.61
C ARG A 384 14.57 -35.73 -6.44
N ILE A 385 14.28 -36.41 -5.32
CA ILE A 385 14.82 -37.73 -5.02
C ILE A 385 13.68 -38.74 -5.16
N GLU A 386 13.84 -39.67 -6.10
CA GLU A 386 12.90 -40.78 -6.30
C GLU A 386 13.61 -42.10 -6.01
N TYR A 387 12.86 -43.15 -5.67
CA TYR A 387 13.43 -44.45 -5.32
C TYR A 387 13.05 -45.51 -6.34
N VAL A 388 14.01 -46.33 -6.74
CA VAL A 388 13.76 -47.53 -7.56
C VAL A 388 13.98 -48.77 -6.72
N GLN A 389 13.01 -49.68 -6.74
CA GLN A 389 13.11 -50.98 -6.11
C GLN A 389 13.49 -52.05 -7.14
N VAL A 390 14.69 -52.61 -7.00
CA VAL A 390 15.18 -53.73 -7.81
C VAL A 390 14.93 -55.04 -7.07
N ILE A 391 14.25 -55.97 -7.73
CA ILE A 391 13.98 -57.32 -7.22
C ILE A 391 14.75 -58.33 -8.09
N ILE A 392 15.08 -59.50 -7.53
CA ILE A 392 15.73 -60.60 -8.26
C ILE A 392 14.74 -61.24 -9.23
#